data_AF-A0A355B486-F1
#
_entry.id   AF-A0A355B486-F1
#
_cell.length_a   1.000
_cell.length_b   1.000
_cell.length_c   1.000
_cell.angle_alpha   90.00
_cell.angle_beta   90.00
_cell.angle_gamma   90.00
#
_symmetry.space_group_name_H-M   'P 1'
#
loop_
_entity.id
_entity.type
_entity.pdbx_description
1 polymer ?
#
loop_
_entity_poly.entity_id
_entity_poly.type
_entity_poly.pdbx_seq_one_letter_code
_entity_poly.pdbx_strand_id
1 'polypeptide(L)'
;MRSAKILDGLFYDYVIVTEADADRAFYQEINERLLRFMPDLGIPNCLFVNWQGKQTEKTIIRPLRELGIPTVGIVDIDVIKDGGKVWTTFLESGFVPKDEQQSLALMRSAIKLKFEESGQDMKRNGGIEILSESDKEAANNILDRLAQFGLFVARKGEVESWLSDLDVSREKTKWLTNIFEKMDEDPDLKDYIKPTEDDVWDFIGQIKNWLIDPNRNGIPT
;
A
#
# COMPACT_ATOMS: atom_id res chain seq x y z
N MET A 1 -13.73 18.74 12.64
CA MET A 1 -13.84 17.73 11.57
C MET A 1 -12.73 16.66 11.56
N ARG A 2 -11.53 16.87 12.13
CA ARG A 2 -10.49 15.82 12.23
C ARG A 2 -10.85 14.65 13.17
N SER A 3 -11.55 14.94 14.27
CA SER A 3 -11.92 13.93 15.28
C SER A 3 -13.06 13.01 14.83
N ALA A 4 -13.96 13.47 13.95
CA ALA A 4 -15.11 12.68 13.52
C ALA A 4 -14.69 11.46 12.68
N LYS A 5 -13.84 11.65 11.66
CA LYS A 5 -13.38 10.54 10.79
C LYS A 5 -12.49 9.50 11.49
N ILE A 6 -11.77 9.90 12.53
CA ILE A 6 -10.95 8.98 13.34
C ILE A 6 -11.84 8.16 14.29
N LEU A 7 -12.92 8.75 14.81
CA LEU A 7 -13.92 8.05 15.63
C LEU A 7 -14.79 7.10 14.80
N ASP A 8 -15.03 7.41 13.53
CA ASP A 8 -15.71 6.49 12.61
C ASP A 8 -14.99 5.13 12.52
N GLY A 9 -13.66 5.12 12.65
CA GLY A 9 -12.82 3.92 12.68
C GLY A 9 -13.17 2.91 13.77
N LEU A 10 -13.88 3.30 14.84
CA LEU A 10 -14.39 2.38 15.87
C LEU A 10 -15.55 1.49 15.38
N PHE A 11 -16.19 1.85 14.28
CA PHE A 11 -17.30 1.09 13.68
C PHE A 11 -16.85 0.20 12.52
N TYR A 12 -15.59 0.28 12.13
CA TYR A 12 -15.00 -0.56 11.09
C TYR A 12 -14.13 -1.65 11.72
N ASP A 13 -14.13 -2.82 11.11
CA ASP A 13 -13.29 -3.93 11.54
C ASP A 13 -11.82 -3.67 11.17
N TYR A 14 -11.59 -2.88 10.11
CA TYR A 14 -10.28 -2.64 9.51
C TYR A 14 -10.11 -1.20 9.05
N VAL A 15 -8.86 -0.73 9.03
CA VAL A 15 -8.50 0.57 8.45
C VAL A 15 -7.35 0.39 7.46
N ILE A 16 -7.46 1.00 6.29
CA ILE A 16 -6.37 1.15 5.32
C ILE A 16 -6.00 2.62 5.20
N VAL A 17 -4.71 2.92 5.35
CA VAL A 17 -4.15 4.26 5.32
C VAL A 17 -3.22 4.37 4.13
N THR A 18 -3.40 5.40 3.30
CA THR A 18 -2.66 5.64 2.05
C THR A 18 -1.98 7.01 2.04
N GLU A 19 -1.03 7.23 1.13
CA GLU A 19 -0.25 8.46 1.03
C GLU A 19 -1.05 9.68 0.61
N ALA A 20 -1.92 9.54 -0.38
CA ALA A 20 -2.70 10.62 -0.95
C ALA A 20 -4.19 10.28 -1.09
N ASP A 21 -5.01 11.31 -1.28
CA ASP A 21 -6.46 11.13 -1.47
C ASP A 21 -6.79 10.39 -2.77
N ALA A 22 -5.94 10.54 -3.80
CA ALA A 22 -6.07 9.79 -5.04
C ALA A 22 -5.89 8.28 -4.81
N ASP A 23 -4.83 7.90 -4.09
CA ASP A 23 -4.55 6.50 -3.76
C ASP A 23 -5.68 5.91 -2.92
N ARG A 24 -6.15 6.64 -1.90
CA ARG A 24 -7.31 6.26 -1.08
C ARG A 24 -8.52 5.96 -1.95
N ALA A 25 -8.89 6.90 -2.83
CA ALA A 25 -10.04 6.74 -3.69
C ALA A 25 -9.88 5.54 -4.61
N PHE A 26 -8.70 5.37 -5.22
CA PHE A 26 -8.40 4.25 -6.10
C PHE A 26 -8.50 2.91 -5.38
N TYR A 27 -7.78 2.70 -4.28
CA TYR A 27 -7.82 1.43 -3.56
C TYR A 27 -9.20 1.11 -2.95
N GLN A 28 -9.96 2.14 -2.56
CA GLN A 28 -11.35 1.94 -2.13
C GLN A 28 -12.20 1.41 -3.29
N GLU A 29 -12.10 2.02 -4.46
CA GLU A 29 -12.83 1.64 -5.67
C GLU A 29 -12.44 0.23 -6.19
N ILE A 30 -11.16 -0.15 -6.02
CA ILE A 30 -10.68 -1.52 -6.23
C ILE A 30 -11.35 -2.49 -5.24
N ASN A 31 -11.39 -2.15 -3.95
CA ASN A 31 -12.02 -2.99 -2.93
C ASN A 31 -13.53 -3.15 -3.16
N GLU A 32 -14.24 -2.11 -3.59
CA GLU A 32 -15.68 -2.17 -3.92
C GLU A 32 -15.96 -3.15 -5.08
N ARG A 33 -15.10 -3.15 -6.11
CA ARG A 33 -15.14 -4.15 -7.20
C ARG A 33 -14.87 -5.55 -6.70
N LEU A 34 -13.87 -5.73 -5.84
CA LEU A 34 -13.55 -7.03 -5.25
C LEU A 34 -14.74 -7.56 -4.44
N LEU A 35 -15.33 -6.73 -3.57
CA LEU A 35 -16.50 -7.12 -2.78
C LEU A 35 -17.69 -7.56 -3.66
N ARG A 36 -17.85 -6.97 -4.85
CA ARG A 36 -18.93 -7.30 -5.79
C ARG A 36 -18.67 -8.59 -6.57
N PHE A 37 -17.45 -8.79 -7.06
CA PHE A 37 -17.16 -9.84 -8.05
C PHE A 37 -16.23 -10.96 -7.55
N MET A 38 -15.36 -10.68 -6.58
CA MET A 38 -14.43 -11.63 -5.97
C MET A 38 -14.38 -11.43 -4.45
N PRO A 39 -15.48 -11.68 -3.73
CA PRO A 39 -15.62 -11.33 -2.31
C PRO A 39 -14.58 -12.02 -1.41
N ASP A 40 -14.00 -13.13 -1.86
CA ASP A 40 -12.90 -13.81 -1.17
C ASP A 40 -11.62 -12.97 -1.10
N LEU A 41 -11.43 -12.01 -2.00
CA LEU A 41 -10.31 -11.05 -1.97
C LEU A 41 -10.71 -9.68 -1.40
N GLY A 42 -11.99 -9.31 -1.48
CA GLY A 42 -12.49 -8.03 -0.97
C GLY A 42 -12.52 -7.95 0.56
N ILE A 43 -12.28 -6.77 1.11
CA ILE A 43 -12.20 -6.48 2.54
C ILE A 43 -13.52 -5.84 3.00
N PRO A 44 -14.42 -6.58 3.66
CA PRO A 44 -15.68 -6.03 4.14
C PRO A 44 -15.44 -5.11 5.34
N ASN A 45 -16.34 -4.13 5.54
CA ASN A 45 -16.33 -3.22 6.69
C ASN A 45 -14.95 -2.58 6.96
N CYS A 46 -14.29 -2.09 5.91
CA CYS A 46 -12.98 -1.45 5.98
C CYS A 46 -13.07 0.04 5.65
N LEU A 47 -12.44 0.88 6.48
CA LEU A 47 -12.33 2.32 6.26
C LEU A 47 -11.03 2.66 5.51
N PHE A 48 -11.16 3.34 4.37
CA PHE A 48 -10.02 3.88 3.63
C PHE A 48 -9.80 5.35 3.99
N VAL A 49 -8.60 5.69 4.43
CA VAL A 49 -8.18 7.06 4.73
C VAL A 49 -6.84 7.36 4.08
N ASN A 50 -6.51 8.65 3.94
CA ASN A 50 -5.19 9.09 3.54
C ASN A 50 -4.57 9.99 4.62
N TRP A 51 -3.23 10.03 4.68
CA TRP A 51 -2.54 11.07 5.43
C TRP A 51 -2.26 12.29 4.56
N GLN A 52 -2.05 13.45 5.19
CA GLN A 52 -1.58 14.65 4.50
C GLN A 52 -0.08 14.83 4.82
N GLY A 53 0.78 14.33 3.93
CA GLY A 53 2.25 14.46 3.99
C GLY A 53 2.97 13.37 4.82
N LYS A 54 4.18 12.97 4.36
CA LYS A 54 5.00 11.85 4.91
C LYS A 54 5.29 11.90 6.42
N GLN A 55 5.20 13.07 7.05
CA GLN A 55 5.41 13.21 8.50
C GLN A 55 4.22 12.74 9.34
N THR A 56 3.06 12.50 8.71
CA THR A 56 1.77 12.31 9.38
C THR A 56 1.34 10.84 9.43
N GLU A 57 2.02 9.94 8.70
CA GLU A 57 1.69 8.52 8.61
C GLU A 57 1.63 7.83 9.99
N LYS A 58 2.66 8.05 10.83
CA LYS A 58 2.69 7.58 12.23
C LYS A 58 1.49 8.00 13.07
N THR A 59 0.89 9.15 12.75
CA THR A 59 -0.15 9.75 13.57
C THR A 59 -1.50 9.07 13.38
N ILE A 60 -1.62 8.18 12.38
CA ILE A 60 -2.84 7.42 12.11
C ILE A 60 -2.64 5.95 12.44
N ILE A 61 -1.64 5.29 11.82
CA ILE A 61 -1.47 3.83 11.92
C ILE A 61 -1.25 3.39 13.37
N ARG A 62 -0.30 4.06 14.06
CA ARG A 62 0.08 3.65 15.41
C ARG A 62 -1.05 3.83 16.44
N PRO A 63 -1.70 5.01 16.57
CA PRO A 63 -2.79 5.16 17.54
C PRO A 63 -3.96 4.21 17.33
N LEU A 64 -4.31 3.90 16.07
CA LEU A 64 -5.38 2.94 15.79
C LEU A 64 -5.01 1.52 16.21
N ARG A 65 -3.76 1.10 15.96
CA ARG A 65 -3.24 -0.19 16.43
C ARG A 65 -3.13 -0.27 17.95
N GLU A 66 -2.78 0.83 18.62
CA GLU A 66 -2.80 0.93 20.10
C GLU A 66 -4.22 0.77 20.67
N LEU A 67 -5.26 1.06 19.89
CA LEU A 67 -6.67 0.80 20.24
C LEU A 67 -7.14 -0.61 19.84
N GLY A 68 -6.25 -1.44 19.30
CA GLY A 68 -6.57 -2.80 18.84
C GLY A 68 -7.22 -2.86 17.46
N ILE A 69 -7.31 -1.74 16.73
CA ILE A 69 -7.90 -1.71 15.38
C ILE A 69 -6.84 -2.12 14.35
N PRO A 70 -7.03 -3.22 13.62
CA PRO A 70 -6.10 -3.61 12.57
C PRO A 70 -6.03 -2.57 11.47
N THR A 71 -4.84 -1.99 11.32
CA THR A 71 -4.60 -0.86 10.43
C THR A 71 -3.43 -1.13 9.50
N VAL A 72 -3.64 -1.06 8.19
CA VAL A 72 -2.61 -1.23 7.16
C VAL A 72 -2.16 0.12 6.63
N GLY A 73 -0.85 0.29 6.43
CA GLY A 73 -0.28 1.39 5.66
C GLY A 73 0.06 0.92 4.25
N ILE A 74 -0.36 1.67 3.23
CA ILE A 74 0.07 1.47 1.84
C ILE A 74 0.92 2.66 1.42
N VAL A 75 2.15 2.38 0.99
CA VAL A 75 3.12 3.38 0.51
C VAL A 75 3.64 3.05 -0.88
N ASP A 76 4.18 4.05 -1.55
CA ASP A 76 4.88 3.85 -2.83
C ASP A 76 6.26 3.23 -2.62
N ILE A 77 6.87 2.72 -3.70
CA ILE A 77 8.23 2.13 -3.65
C ILE A 77 9.31 3.11 -3.16
N ASP A 78 9.00 4.41 -3.11
CA ASP A 78 9.95 5.45 -2.72
C ASP A 78 10.33 5.45 -1.25
N VAL A 79 9.61 4.69 -0.42
CA VAL A 79 9.99 4.38 0.96
C VAL A 79 11.41 3.78 1.03
N ILE A 80 11.87 3.13 -0.03
CA ILE A 80 13.25 2.62 -0.14
C ILE A 80 14.28 3.76 -0.17
N LYS A 81 13.94 4.94 -0.71
CA LYS A 81 14.83 6.12 -0.70
C LYS A 81 14.93 6.72 0.70
N ASP A 82 13.86 6.63 1.48
CA ASP A 82 13.73 7.27 2.78
C ASP A 82 14.57 6.54 3.84
N GLY A 83 15.50 7.26 4.46
CA GLY A 83 16.41 6.74 5.49
C GLY A 83 16.26 7.47 6.84
N GLY A 84 17.11 7.09 7.79
CA GLY A 84 17.19 7.75 9.09
C GLY A 84 15.84 7.82 9.80
N LYS A 85 15.47 9.01 10.28
CA LYS A 85 14.25 9.20 11.08
C LYS A 85 12.97 8.84 10.34
N VAL A 86 12.88 9.07 9.02
CA VAL A 86 11.67 8.77 8.23
C VAL A 86 11.44 7.26 8.19
N TRP A 87 12.48 6.50 7.85
CA TRP A 87 12.45 5.03 7.85
C TRP A 87 12.14 4.44 9.22
N THR A 88 12.89 4.85 10.25
CA THR A 88 12.63 4.40 11.63
C THR A 88 11.20 4.73 12.04
N THR A 89 10.69 5.88 11.58
CA THR A 89 9.33 6.30 11.86
C THR A 89 8.29 5.40 11.20
N PHE A 90 8.49 5.08 9.93
CA PHE A 90 7.65 4.14 9.23
C PHE A 90 7.60 2.77 9.93
N LEU A 91 8.76 2.20 10.28
CA LEU A 91 8.82 0.91 10.99
C LEU A 91 8.14 0.93 12.36
N GLU A 92 8.31 2.02 13.12
CA GLU A 92 7.65 2.21 14.42
C GLU A 92 6.13 2.37 14.30
N SER A 93 5.61 2.84 13.16
CA SER A 93 4.15 2.92 12.95
C SER A 93 3.53 1.52 12.90
N GLY A 94 4.28 0.57 12.30
CA GLY A 94 3.89 -0.83 12.16
C GLY A 94 4.27 -1.72 13.35
N PHE A 95 4.79 -1.15 14.45
CA PHE A 95 5.30 -1.91 15.61
C PHE A 95 6.38 -2.95 15.25
N VAL A 96 7.23 -2.64 14.27
CA VAL A 96 8.38 -3.48 13.91
C VAL A 96 9.38 -3.51 15.08
N PRO A 97 9.84 -4.69 15.55
CA PRO A 97 10.77 -4.82 16.67
C PRO A 97 12.06 -4.03 16.45
N LYS A 98 12.52 -3.34 17.50
CA LYS A 98 13.73 -2.50 17.44
C LYS A 98 14.96 -3.24 16.95
N ASP A 99 15.12 -4.50 17.34
CA ASP A 99 16.25 -5.34 16.95
C ASP A 99 16.28 -5.64 15.44
N GLU A 100 15.12 -5.59 14.77
CA GLU A 100 15.02 -5.78 13.32
C GLU A 100 15.24 -4.48 12.53
N GLN A 101 14.98 -3.33 13.14
CA GLN A 101 15.02 -2.04 12.43
C GLN A 101 16.38 -1.74 11.83
N GLN A 102 17.47 -2.11 12.52
CA GLN A 102 18.83 -1.91 12.01
C GLN A 102 19.12 -2.81 10.80
N SER A 103 18.73 -4.09 10.86
CA SER A 103 18.88 -5.03 9.76
C SER A 103 18.09 -4.57 8.52
N LEU A 104 16.84 -4.17 8.73
CA LEU A 104 15.98 -3.62 7.69
C LEU A 104 16.54 -2.33 7.07
N ALA A 105 17.12 -1.44 7.88
CA ALA A 105 17.76 -0.22 7.38
C ALA A 105 18.99 -0.52 6.51
N LEU A 106 19.79 -1.53 6.86
CA LEU A 106 20.95 -1.96 6.06
C LEU A 106 20.50 -2.56 4.72
N MET A 107 19.55 -3.49 4.74
CA MET A 107 18.99 -4.09 3.51
C MET A 107 18.38 -3.03 2.59
N ARG A 108 17.55 -2.13 3.14
CA ARG A 108 16.99 -0.99 2.38
C ARG A 108 18.08 -0.14 1.74
N SER A 109 19.17 0.14 2.47
CA SER A 109 20.26 0.97 1.95
C SER A 109 21.02 0.28 0.81
N ALA A 110 21.20 -1.04 0.89
CA ALA A 110 21.77 -1.82 -0.20
C ALA A 110 20.86 -1.81 -1.45
N ILE A 111 19.55 -2.04 -1.29
CA ILE A 111 18.58 -2.00 -2.40
C ILE A 111 18.48 -0.60 -3.02
N LYS A 112 18.52 0.46 -2.20
CA LYS A 112 18.58 1.85 -2.68
C LYS A 112 19.78 2.08 -3.61
N LEU A 113 20.97 1.57 -3.25
CA LEU A 113 22.15 1.67 -4.12
C LEU A 113 21.94 0.92 -5.44
N LYS A 114 21.28 -0.25 -5.42
CA LYS A 114 20.95 -0.99 -6.65
C LYS A 114 20.00 -0.23 -7.58
N PHE A 115 19.02 0.46 -7.01
CA PHE A 115 18.20 1.37 -7.80
C PHE A 115 18.99 2.53 -8.39
N GLU A 116 19.93 3.12 -7.65
CA GLU A 116 20.80 4.19 -8.16
C GLU A 116 21.73 3.70 -9.28
N GLU A 117 22.31 2.50 -9.13
CA GLU A 117 23.17 1.84 -10.12
C GLU A 117 22.41 1.53 -11.42
N SER A 118 21.10 1.25 -11.34
CA SER A 118 20.27 0.97 -12.52
C SER A 118 20.12 2.18 -13.46
N GLY A 119 20.27 3.40 -12.94
CA GLY A 119 20.03 4.65 -13.67
C GLY A 119 18.57 4.90 -14.09
N GLN A 120 17.63 4.04 -13.67
CA GLN A 120 16.21 4.12 -14.02
C GLN A 120 15.37 4.72 -12.89
N ASP A 121 14.19 5.25 -13.23
CA ASP A 121 13.25 5.77 -12.23
C ASP A 121 12.38 4.63 -11.68
N MET A 122 12.70 4.16 -10.46
CA MET A 122 11.93 3.13 -9.75
C MET A 122 10.42 3.41 -9.71
N LYS A 123 9.99 4.68 -9.72
CA LYS A 123 8.57 5.04 -9.62
C LYS A 123 7.80 4.73 -10.89
N ARG A 124 8.48 4.79 -12.04
CA ARG A 124 7.84 4.82 -13.37
C ARG A 124 8.27 3.69 -14.27
N ASN A 125 9.45 3.13 -14.06
CA ASN A 125 10.01 2.09 -14.92
C ASN A 125 9.74 0.66 -14.42
N GLY A 126 8.78 0.46 -13.51
CA GLY A 126 8.36 -0.87 -13.05
C GLY A 126 8.81 -1.26 -11.65
N GLY A 127 9.28 -0.30 -10.84
CA GLY A 127 9.65 -0.58 -9.44
C GLY A 127 10.76 -1.61 -9.36
N ILE A 128 10.54 -2.68 -8.60
CA ILE A 128 11.53 -3.74 -8.42
C ILE A 128 11.90 -4.48 -9.72
N GLU A 129 11.09 -4.39 -10.78
CA GLU A 129 11.34 -5.04 -12.08
C GLU A 129 12.56 -4.47 -12.82
N ILE A 130 13.08 -3.29 -12.42
CA ILE A 130 14.29 -2.71 -13.02
C ILE A 130 15.58 -3.32 -12.46
N LEU A 131 15.47 -4.09 -11.38
CA LEU A 131 16.60 -4.70 -10.69
C LEU A 131 16.99 -6.04 -11.36
N SER A 132 18.23 -6.48 -11.13
CA SER A 132 18.64 -7.83 -11.50
C SER A 132 17.81 -8.88 -10.73
N GLU A 133 17.69 -10.11 -11.23
CA GLU A 133 16.91 -11.16 -10.54
C GLU A 133 17.29 -11.34 -9.07
N SER A 134 18.60 -11.34 -8.75
CA SER A 134 19.08 -11.45 -7.37
C SER A 134 18.76 -10.22 -6.53
N ASP A 135 18.88 -9.02 -7.10
CA ASP A 135 18.57 -7.78 -6.38
C ASP A 135 17.05 -7.60 -6.19
N LYS A 136 16.26 -8.08 -7.16
CA LYS A 136 14.80 -8.14 -7.10
C LYS A 136 14.32 -9.10 -6.02
N GLU A 137 14.95 -10.28 -5.89
CA GLU A 137 14.68 -11.20 -4.78
C GLU A 137 14.98 -10.54 -3.42
N ALA A 138 16.12 -9.86 -3.31
CA ALA A 138 16.48 -9.14 -2.09
C ALA A 138 15.51 -7.97 -1.79
N ALA A 139 15.02 -7.27 -2.82
CA ALA A 139 13.97 -6.27 -2.69
C ALA A 139 12.65 -6.89 -2.23
N ASN A 140 12.24 -8.03 -2.80
CA ASN A 140 11.05 -8.75 -2.36
C ASN A 140 11.15 -9.15 -0.88
N ASN A 141 12.29 -9.66 -0.43
CA ASN A 141 12.48 -10.06 0.97
C ASN A 141 12.24 -8.90 1.97
N ILE A 142 12.71 -7.68 1.67
CA ILE A 142 12.44 -6.54 2.54
C ILE A 142 10.97 -6.11 2.46
N LEU A 143 10.37 -6.07 1.26
CA LEU A 143 8.97 -5.66 1.09
C LEU A 143 8.00 -6.68 1.73
N ASP A 144 8.29 -7.97 1.63
CA ASP A 144 7.56 -9.05 2.29
C ASP A 144 7.64 -8.90 3.82
N ARG A 145 8.84 -8.56 4.33
CA ARG A 145 9.01 -8.33 5.77
C ARG A 145 8.20 -7.13 6.25
N LEU A 146 8.11 -6.06 5.47
CA LEU A 146 7.25 -4.92 5.80
C LEU A 146 5.76 -5.32 5.79
N ALA A 147 5.33 -6.07 4.76
CA ALA A 147 3.96 -6.55 4.63
C ALA A 147 3.53 -7.44 5.81
N GLN A 148 4.44 -8.25 6.37
CA GLN A 148 4.18 -9.04 7.58
C GLN A 148 3.81 -8.18 8.81
N PHE A 149 4.19 -6.90 8.83
CA PHE A 149 3.80 -5.92 9.86
C PHE A 149 2.67 -4.99 9.40
N GLY A 150 1.99 -5.30 8.29
CA GLY A 150 0.90 -4.50 7.74
C GLY A 150 1.36 -3.18 7.11
N LEU A 151 2.62 -3.13 6.68
CA LEU A 151 3.21 -2.01 5.94
C LEU A 151 3.43 -2.45 4.48
N PHE A 152 2.44 -2.24 3.63
CA PHE A 152 2.44 -2.70 2.25
C PHE A 152 3.02 -1.65 1.30
N VAL A 153 3.82 -2.10 0.33
CA VAL A 153 4.51 -1.24 -0.62
C VAL A 153 4.08 -1.60 -2.05
N ALA A 154 3.73 -0.60 -2.86
CA ALA A 154 3.45 -0.79 -4.29
C ALA A 154 4.73 -1.19 -5.05
N ARG A 155 4.94 -2.49 -5.26
CA ARG A 155 6.21 -3.04 -5.77
C ARG A 155 6.60 -2.55 -7.17
N LYS A 156 5.61 -2.23 -8.00
CA LYS A 156 5.80 -1.81 -9.40
C LYS A 156 6.02 -0.30 -9.56
N GLY A 157 6.03 0.49 -8.48
CA GLY A 157 6.26 1.92 -8.54
C GLY A 157 5.36 2.72 -7.60
N GLU A 158 4.64 3.67 -8.18
CA GLU A 158 3.55 4.41 -7.53
C GLU A 158 2.19 3.81 -7.90
N VAL A 159 1.10 4.27 -7.28
CA VAL A 159 -0.28 3.83 -7.57
C VAL A 159 -0.62 3.88 -9.07
N GLU A 160 -0.03 4.83 -9.81
CA GLU A 160 -0.24 5.00 -11.25
C GLU A 160 0.38 3.87 -12.12
N SER A 161 1.02 2.88 -11.49
CA SER A 161 1.57 1.70 -12.14
C SER A 161 0.60 0.52 -12.18
N TRP A 162 -0.48 0.57 -11.42
CA TRP A 162 -1.55 -0.42 -11.45
C TRP A 162 -2.38 -0.34 -12.72
N LEU A 163 -2.94 -1.47 -13.14
CA LEU A 163 -3.78 -1.59 -14.34
C LEU A 163 -3.13 -0.98 -15.58
N SER A 164 -1.82 -1.23 -15.76
CA SER A 164 -1.01 -0.63 -16.82
C SER A 164 -1.56 -0.88 -18.23
N ASP A 165 -2.32 -1.95 -18.41
CA ASP A 165 -2.93 -2.34 -19.68
C ASP A 165 -4.06 -1.40 -20.12
N LEU A 166 -4.55 -0.53 -19.24
CA LEU A 166 -5.56 0.49 -19.55
C LEU A 166 -4.97 1.74 -20.23
N ASP A 167 -3.64 1.83 -20.34
CA ASP A 167 -2.90 2.90 -21.02
C ASP A 167 -3.32 4.32 -20.59
N VAL A 168 -3.45 4.52 -19.28
CA VAL A 168 -3.85 5.80 -18.68
C VAL A 168 -2.63 6.69 -18.43
N SER A 169 -2.75 7.97 -18.81
CA SER A 169 -1.72 8.97 -18.53
C SER A 169 -1.43 9.07 -17.03
N ARG A 170 -0.16 8.91 -16.65
CA ARG A 170 0.36 9.05 -15.27
C ARG A 170 0.52 10.51 -14.80
N GLU A 171 -0.22 11.45 -15.40
CA GLU A 171 -0.26 12.84 -14.96
C GLU A 171 -1.01 12.92 -13.62
N LYS A 172 -0.28 13.13 -12.50
CA LYS A 172 -0.83 13.03 -11.13
C LYS A 172 -2.14 13.78 -10.89
N THR A 173 -2.33 14.94 -11.50
CA THR A 173 -3.53 15.78 -11.34
C THR A 173 -4.77 15.22 -12.03
N LYS A 174 -4.62 14.34 -13.01
CA LYS A 174 -5.71 13.80 -13.83
C LYS A 174 -5.79 12.28 -13.80
N TRP A 175 -4.74 11.61 -13.32
CA TRP A 175 -4.65 10.16 -13.37
C TRP A 175 -5.88 9.50 -12.74
N LEU A 176 -6.30 9.95 -11.55
CA LEU A 176 -7.47 9.38 -10.86
C LEU A 176 -8.76 9.50 -11.67
N THR A 177 -9.00 10.65 -12.28
CA THR A 177 -10.18 10.86 -13.14
C THR A 177 -10.11 9.96 -14.37
N ASN A 178 -8.96 9.93 -15.04
CA ASN A 178 -8.78 9.15 -16.26
C ASN A 178 -8.87 7.64 -16.01
N ILE A 179 -8.31 7.13 -14.90
CA ILE A 179 -8.37 5.71 -14.58
C ILE A 179 -9.79 5.28 -14.23
N PHE A 180 -10.55 6.12 -13.52
CA PHE A 180 -11.97 5.85 -13.24
C PHE A 180 -12.83 5.88 -14.50
N GLU A 181 -12.61 6.84 -15.40
CA GLU A 181 -13.26 6.86 -16.72
C GLU A 181 -12.97 5.59 -17.53
N LYS A 182 -11.75 5.05 -17.45
CA LYS A 182 -11.37 3.79 -18.11
C LYS A 182 -11.91 2.54 -17.42
N MET A 183 -12.06 2.58 -16.11
CA MET A 183 -12.60 1.45 -15.33
C MET A 183 -14.11 1.30 -15.46
N ASP A 184 -14.79 2.38 -15.87
CA ASP A 184 -16.24 2.51 -15.97
C ASP A 184 -16.96 2.38 -14.61
N GLU A 185 -18.15 2.95 -14.51
CA GLU A 185 -19.00 2.93 -13.31
C GLU A 185 -20.17 1.95 -13.42
N ASP A 186 -20.57 1.58 -14.63
CA ASP A 186 -21.71 0.69 -14.88
C ASP A 186 -21.26 -0.79 -14.96
N PRO A 187 -21.57 -1.62 -13.93
CA PRO A 187 -21.16 -3.03 -13.89
C PRO A 187 -21.81 -3.91 -14.96
N ASP A 188 -22.88 -3.44 -15.60
CA ASP A 188 -23.62 -4.17 -16.63
C ASP A 188 -23.04 -3.94 -18.04
N LEU A 189 -22.12 -2.97 -18.20
CA LEU A 189 -21.43 -2.72 -19.46
C LEU A 189 -20.32 -3.75 -19.71
N LYS A 190 -20.11 -4.06 -21.00
CA LYS A 190 -19.10 -5.04 -21.44
C LYS A 190 -17.67 -4.61 -21.11
N ASP A 191 -17.40 -3.31 -21.19
CA ASP A 191 -16.08 -2.74 -21.03
C ASP A 191 -15.76 -2.39 -19.55
N TYR A 192 -16.69 -2.67 -18.63
CA TYR A 192 -16.47 -2.53 -17.20
C TYR A 192 -15.33 -3.42 -16.73
N ILE A 193 -14.34 -2.81 -16.09
CA ILE A 193 -13.17 -3.53 -15.61
C ILE A 193 -13.54 -4.34 -14.37
N LYS A 194 -13.40 -5.67 -14.50
CA LYS A 194 -13.64 -6.63 -13.40
C LYS A 194 -12.32 -7.07 -12.78
N PRO A 195 -12.33 -7.41 -11.48
CA PRO A 195 -11.16 -7.96 -10.82
C PRO A 195 -10.60 -9.22 -11.51
N THR A 196 -9.29 -9.39 -11.45
CA THR A 196 -8.53 -10.59 -11.85
C THR A 196 -7.71 -11.13 -10.67
N GLU A 197 -7.06 -12.28 -10.81
CA GLU A 197 -6.25 -12.90 -9.75
C GLU A 197 -4.82 -12.33 -9.63
N ASP A 198 -4.55 -11.18 -10.25
CA ASP A 198 -3.23 -10.55 -10.32
C ASP A 198 -3.30 -9.03 -10.07
N ASP A 199 -2.14 -8.38 -10.19
CA ASP A 199 -1.98 -6.94 -10.10
C ASP A 199 -2.55 -6.32 -8.80
N VAL A 200 -3.28 -5.20 -8.88
CA VAL A 200 -3.82 -4.51 -7.71
C VAL A 200 -4.86 -5.35 -6.95
N TRP A 201 -5.52 -6.27 -7.63
CA TRP A 201 -6.57 -7.12 -7.07
C TRP A 201 -5.98 -8.12 -6.08
N ASP A 202 -4.94 -8.83 -6.50
CA ASP A 202 -4.16 -9.71 -5.63
C ASP A 202 -3.49 -8.91 -4.51
N PHE A 203 -2.98 -7.71 -4.78
CA PHE A 203 -2.41 -6.84 -3.75
C PHE A 203 -3.40 -6.54 -2.61
N ILE A 204 -4.65 -6.19 -2.92
CA ILE A 204 -5.69 -6.02 -1.89
C ILE A 204 -6.04 -7.36 -1.22
N GLY A 205 -6.03 -8.48 -1.96
CA GLY A 205 -6.20 -9.81 -1.41
C GLY A 205 -5.12 -10.18 -0.36
N GLN A 206 -3.85 -9.86 -0.63
CA GLN A 206 -2.75 -10.05 0.32
C GLN A 206 -2.95 -9.18 1.58
N ILE A 207 -3.42 -7.94 1.41
CA ILE A 207 -3.77 -7.05 2.52
C ILE A 207 -4.91 -7.66 3.35
N LYS A 208 -5.95 -8.20 2.71
CA LYS A 208 -7.04 -8.91 3.39
C LYS A 208 -6.50 -10.06 4.25
N ASN A 209 -5.61 -10.88 3.70
CA ASN A 209 -5.05 -12.02 4.41
C ASN A 209 -4.35 -11.59 5.72
N TRP A 210 -3.58 -10.50 5.68
CA TRP A 210 -3.00 -9.91 6.90
C TRP A 210 -4.08 -9.35 7.84
N LEU A 211 -5.11 -8.69 7.29
CA LEU A 211 -6.23 -8.12 8.06
C LEU A 211 -7.16 -9.16 8.69
N ILE A 212 -7.16 -10.42 8.28
CA ILE A 212 -7.99 -11.45 8.92
C ILE A 212 -7.19 -12.42 9.80
N ASP A 213 -5.86 -12.44 9.70
CA ASP A 213 -5.00 -13.32 10.49
C ASP A 213 -5.03 -12.93 11.98
N PRO A 214 -5.58 -13.74 12.90
CA PRO A 214 -5.59 -13.41 14.32
C PRO A 214 -4.18 -13.33 14.95
N ASN A 215 -3.16 -13.87 14.29
CA ASN A 215 -1.76 -13.88 14.75
C ASN A 215 -0.88 -12.86 14.02
N ARG A 216 -1.48 -11.89 13.32
CA ARG A 216 -0.74 -10.87 12.58
C ARG A 216 0.26 -10.14 13.48
N ASN A 217 1.42 -9.79 12.93
CA ASN A 217 2.36 -8.94 13.66
C ASN A 217 1.87 -7.50 13.73
N GLY A 218 2.48 -6.71 14.59
CA GLY A 218 2.35 -5.26 14.53
C GLY A 218 1.13 -4.69 15.25
N ILE A 219 0.41 -5.48 16.03
CA ILE A 219 -0.57 -5.01 17.02
C ILE A 219 0.07 -5.09 18.41
N PRO A 220 0.20 -3.98 19.15
CA PRO A 220 0.77 -4.01 20.50
C PRO A 220 -0.14 -4.79 21.46
N THR A 221 0.50 -5.48 22.40
CA THR A 221 -0.17 -6.18 23.52
C THR A 221 -0.31 -5.28 24.74
#